data_AF-A0A1X0RB61-F1
#
_entry.id   AF-A0A1X0RB61-F1
#
_cell.length_a   1.000
_cell.length_b   1.000
_cell.length_c   1.000
_cell.angle_alpha   90.00
_cell.angle_beta   90.00
_cell.angle_gamma   90.00
#
_symmetry.space_group_name_H-M   'P 1'
#
loop_
_entity.id
_entity.type
_entity.pdbx_description
1 polymer ?
#
loop_
_entity_poly.entity_id
_entity_poly.type
_entity_poly.pdbx_seq_one_letter_code
_entity_poly.pdbx_strand_id
1 'polypeptide(L)'
;MVSFAHVTYFVEGIKEAFNWSRVIRLISSSKQTQYTLIKSFTLNGVIYLGTLVLLETFYPNHHIFGYSYIDLTGYPLSLVCLVFNSRLYAKIAQFEQNTTGGSFDNNNNLSVIMLYGNMALFALLLKMIPVVGSVLAFIIYCIVMSYYCFEYKWMKHDWSIEKRLTFAEEHWSYYLGFGLPGAILTFFLSTLKASAVFALIYPTYIIMASAARPQPVQKSATDRIPIFFGVRIMNQWVTNLWLRYYRQSKSYVSLPLNTLDTIKFSKRE
;
A
#
# COMPACT_ATOMS: atom_id res chain seq x y z
N MET A 1 -26.96 14.88 3.89
CA MET A 1 -27.56 13.56 4.19
C MET A 1 -26.76 12.52 3.44
N VAL A 2 -26.10 11.58 4.14
CA VAL A 2 -25.50 10.42 3.47
C VAL A 2 -26.65 9.64 2.84
N SER A 3 -26.67 9.57 1.51
CA SER A 3 -27.69 8.80 0.78
C SER A 3 -27.69 7.35 1.27
N PHE A 4 -28.87 6.73 1.40
CA PHE A 4 -29.00 5.30 1.74
C PHE A 4 -28.12 4.40 0.85
N ALA A 5 -27.80 4.85 -0.37
CA ALA A 5 -26.87 4.19 -1.28
C ALA A 5 -25.47 3.98 -0.66
N HIS A 6 -24.89 4.97 0.01
CA HIS A 6 -23.55 4.84 0.62
C HIS A 6 -23.51 3.83 1.76
N VAL A 7 -24.59 3.72 2.55
CA VAL A 7 -24.71 2.69 3.58
C VAL A 7 -24.74 1.30 2.93
N THR A 8 -25.50 1.14 1.85
CA THR A 8 -25.54 -0.11 1.09
C THR A 8 -24.17 -0.47 0.53
N TYR A 9 -23.46 0.48 -0.09
CA TYR A 9 -22.11 0.24 -0.63
C TYR A 9 -21.09 -0.10 0.45
N PHE A 10 -21.17 0.55 1.62
CA PHE A 10 -20.34 0.22 2.77
C PHE A 10 -20.59 -1.21 3.27
N VAL A 11 -21.85 -1.61 3.41
CA VAL A 11 -22.23 -2.97 3.79
C VAL A 11 -21.78 -3.99 2.74
N GLU A 12 -21.89 -3.66 1.46
CA GLU A 12 -21.41 -4.51 0.37
C GLU A 12 -19.88 -4.70 0.44
N GLY A 13 -19.13 -3.63 0.72
CA GLY A 13 -17.70 -3.69 0.95
C GLY A 13 -17.33 -4.65 2.09
N ILE A 14 -18.04 -4.57 3.22
CA ILE A 14 -17.85 -5.51 4.35
C ILE A 14 -18.13 -6.95 3.91
N LYS A 15 -19.24 -7.20 3.21
CA LYS A 15 -19.58 -8.55 2.72
C LYS A 15 -18.50 -9.12 1.81
N GLU A 16 -17.97 -8.33 0.88
CA GLU A 16 -16.92 -8.77 -0.03
C GLU A 16 -15.58 -9.01 0.70
N ALA A 17 -15.28 -8.27 1.76
CA ALA A 17 -14.13 -8.52 2.63
C ALA A 17 -14.25 -9.80 3.49
N PHE A 18 -15.45 -10.36 3.62
CA PHE A 18 -15.72 -11.64 4.29
C PHE A 18 -16.07 -12.77 3.31
N ASN A 19 -15.77 -12.63 2.01
CA ASN A 19 -16.08 -13.65 1.01
C ASN A 19 -15.09 -14.84 1.02
N TRP A 20 -14.96 -15.49 2.17
CA TRP A 20 -14.09 -16.65 2.40
C TRP A 20 -14.41 -17.85 1.53
N SER A 21 -15.67 -17.97 1.07
CA SER A 21 -16.09 -19.03 0.15
C SER A 21 -15.23 -19.08 -1.12
N ARG A 22 -14.80 -17.91 -1.62
CA ARG A 22 -13.93 -17.82 -2.80
C ARG A 22 -12.50 -18.25 -2.46
N VAL A 23 -11.98 -17.76 -1.34
CA VAL A 23 -10.63 -18.10 -0.87
C VAL A 23 -10.50 -19.61 -0.72
N ILE A 24 -11.47 -20.27 -0.06
CA ILE A 24 -11.49 -21.72 0.14
C ILE A 24 -11.54 -22.47 -1.20
N ARG A 25 -12.42 -22.07 -2.13
CA ARG A 25 -12.49 -22.68 -3.46
C ARG A 25 -11.14 -22.56 -4.19
N LEU A 26 -10.53 -21.39 -4.19
CA LEU A 26 -9.29 -21.13 -4.92
C LEU A 26 -8.09 -21.86 -4.31
N ILE A 27 -8.06 -21.97 -2.97
CA ILE A 27 -7.15 -22.86 -2.25
C ILE A 27 -7.38 -24.30 -2.71
N SER A 28 -8.61 -24.81 -2.76
CA SER A 28 -8.87 -26.21 -3.14
C SER A 28 -8.50 -26.51 -4.60
N SER A 29 -8.61 -25.54 -5.50
CA SER A 29 -8.42 -25.73 -6.95
C SER A 29 -6.97 -25.56 -7.41
N SER A 30 -6.10 -24.90 -6.65
CA SER A 30 -4.74 -24.54 -7.10
C SER A 30 -3.64 -24.88 -6.10
N LYS A 31 -2.82 -25.87 -6.42
CA LYS A 31 -1.61 -26.23 -5.65
C LYS A 31 -0.63 -25.06 -5.54
N GLN A 32 -0.54 -24.23 -6.58
CA GLN A 32 0.33 -23.06 -6.57
C GLN A 32 -0.15 -22.02 -5.55
N THR A 33 -1.45 -21.74 -5.51
CA THR A 33 -2.04 -20.82 -4.52
C THR A 33 -1.87 -21.37 -3.10
N GLN A 34 -2.15 -22.66 -2.88
CA GLN A 34 -1.91 -23.33 -1.60
C GLN A 34 -0.48 -23.14 -1.12
N TYR A 35 0.49 -23.51 -1.96
CA TYR A 35 1.90 -23.41 -1.61
C TYR A 35 2.33 -21.97 -1.29
N THR A 36 1.77 -20.99 -2.01
CA THR A 36 2.08 -19.58 -1.80
C THR A 36 1.48 -19.05 -0.50
N LEU A 37 0.26 -19.45 -0.16
CA LEU A 37 -0.38 -19.12 1.12
C LEU A 37 0.32 -19.80 2.30
N ILE A 38 0.70 -21.07 2.17
CA ILE A 38 1.48 -21.78 3.20
C ILE A 38 2.81 -21.07 3.43
N LYS A 39 3.52 -20.69 2.35
CA LYS A 39 4.75 -19.90 2.48
C LYS A 39 4.56 -18.58 3.19
N SER A 40 3.51 -17.84 2.83
CA SER A 40 3.18 -16.57 3.49
C SER A 40 2.84 -16.78 4.97
N PHE A 41 2.09 -17.84 5.31
CA PHE A 41 1.78 -18.20 6.68
C PHE A 41 3.04 -18.57 7.48
N THR A 42 3.91 -19.42 6.94
CA THR A 42 5.18 -19.78 7.60
C THR A 42 6.06 -18.55 7.79
N LEU A 43 6.21 -17.73 6.76
CA LEU A 43 7.09 -16.56 6.81
C LEU A 43 6.58 -15.50 7.81
N ASN A 44 5.30 -15.14 7.75
CA ASN A 44 4.77 -14.04 8.54
C ASN A 44 4.28 -14.48 9.92
N GLY A 45 3.73 -15.69 10.04
CA GLY A 45 3.19 -16.24 11.28
C GLY A 45 4.26 -16.95 12.11
N VAL A 46 4.90 -17.98 11.54
CA VAL A 46 5.86 -18.80 12.30
C VAL A 46 7.18 -18.06 12.50
N ILE A 47 7.76 -17.52 11.42
CA ILE A 47 9.06 -16.87 11.49
C ILE A 47 8.91 -15.47 12.09
N TYR A 48 8.16 -14.57 11.46
CA TYR A 48 8.14 -13.18 11.89
C TYR A 48 7.38 -12.97 13.20
N LEU A 49 6.07 -13.25 13.24
CA LEU A 49 5.27 -13.07 14.45
C LEU A 49 5.76 -13.97 15.59
N GLY A 50 6.13 -15.22 15.29
CA GLY A 50 6.72 -16.13 16.26
C GLY A 50 8.01 -15.61 16.88
N THR A 51 8.91 -14.99 16.10
CA THR A 51 10.13 -14.35 16.63
C THR A 51 9.78 -13.19 17.55
N LEU A 52 8.82 -12.34 17.18
CA LEU A 52 8.38 -11.23 18.03
C LEU A 52 7.84 -11.71 19.37
N VAL A 53 6.97 -12.74 19.36
CA VAL A 53 6.38 -13.33 20.56
C VAL A 53 7.47 -13.99 21.42
N LEU A 54 8.42 -14.71 20.81
CA LEU A 54 9.54 -15.32 21.53
C LEU A 54 10.37 -14.26 22.24
N LEU A 55 10.73 -13.17 21.55
CA LEU A 55 11.53 -12.09 22.14
C LEU A 55 10.77 -11.35 23.24
N GLU A 56 9.47 -11.10 23.05
CA GLU A 56 8.62 -10.49 24.08
C GLU A 56 8.47 -11.40 25.31
N THR A 57 8.46 -12.72 25.12
CA THR A 57 8.30 -13.70 26.22
C THR A 57 9.61 -13.90 26.99
N PHE A 58 10.72 -14.12 26.30
CA PHE A 58 12.00 -14.50 26.93
C PHE A 58 12.93 -13.31 27.19
N TYR A 59 12.79 -12.22 26.43
CA TYR A 59 13.69 -11.06 26.49
C TYR A 59 12.95 -9.70 26.58
N PRO A 60 11.89 -9.54 27.41
CA PRO A 60 11.03 -8.34 27.40
C PRO A 60 11.77 -7.03 27.70
N ASN A 61 12.79 -7.08 28.56
CA ASN A 61 13.50 -5.89 29.05
C ASN A 61 14.95 -5.80 28.54
N HIS A 62 15.33 -6.62 27.56
CA HIS A 62 16.71 -6.63 27.06
C HIS A 62 16.90 -5.56 25.99
N HIS A 63 17.94 -4.75 26.18
CA HIS A 63 18.27 -3.62 25.32
C HIS A 63 19.75 -3.69 24.92
N ILE A 64 20.04 -3.41 23.65
CA ILE A 64 21.40 -3.21 23.14
C ILE A 64 21.43 -1.82 22.48
N PHE A 65 22.41 -0.99 22.84
CA PHE A 65 22.52 0.40 22.39
C PHE A 65 21.25 1.25 22.59
N GLY A 66 20.45 0.96 23.62
CA GLY A 66 19.20 1.66 23.92
C GLY A 66 17.98 1.20 23.11
N TYR A 67 18.12 0.22 22.21
CA TYR A 67 17.02 -0.37 21.45
C TYR A 67 16.65 -1.74 22.01
N SER A 68 15.34 -2.03 22.05
CA SER A 68 14.86 -3.35 22.48
C SER A 68 15.29 -4.43 21.49
N TYR A 69 15.42 -5.67 21.95
CA TYR A 69 15.70 -6.79 21.06
C TYR A 69 14.61 -6.95 20.00
N ILE A 70 13.36 -6.66 20.37
CA ILE A 70 12.19 -6.69 19.49
C ILE A 70 12.38 -5.72 18.32
N ASP A 71 12.86 -4.50 18.57
CA ASP A 71 13.08 -3.52 17.51
C ASP A 71 14.28 -3.89 16.63
N LEU A 72 15.39 -4.27 17.26
CA LEU A 72 16.64 -4.59 16.57
C LEU A 72 16.52 -5.78 15.61
N THR A 73 15.68 -6.76 15.93
CA THR A 73 15.42 -7.91 15.05
C THR A 73 14.15 -7.73 14.23
N GLY A 74 13.10 -7.17 14.81
CA GLY A 74 11.79 -7.02 14.18
C GLY A 74 11.82 -6.14 12.94
N TYR A 75 12.45 -4.96 12.99
CA TYR A 75 12.48 -4.06 11.82
C TYR A 75 13.26 -4.65 10.64
N PRO A 76 14.49 -5.18 10.80
CA PRO A 76 15.17 -5.87 9.70
C PRO A 76 14.40 -7.08 9.17
N LEU A 77 13.82 -7.89 10.06
CA LEU A 77 13.01 -9.05 9.67
C LEU A 77 11.76 -8.62 8.88
N SER A 78 11.14 -7.50 9.25
CA SER A 78 10.00 -6.93 8.53
C SER A 78 10.36 -6.58 7.08
N LEU A 79 11.54 -6.02 6.83
CA LEU A 79 12.01 -5.65 5.50
C LEU A 79 12.28 -6.89 4.64
N VAL A 80 12.93 -7.90 5.21
CA VAL A 80 13.16 -9.19 4.54
C VAL A 80 11.82 -9.83 4.17
N CYS A 81 10.89 -9.89 5.13
CA CYS A 81 9.55 -10.44 4.88
C CYS A 81 8.82 -9.65 3.79
N LEU A 82 8.87 -8.32 3.80
CA LEU A 82 8.26 -7.46 2.79
C LEU A 82 8.74 -7.80 1.37
N VAL A 83 10.06 -7.97 1.18
CA VAL A 83 10.65 -8.32 -0.12
C VAL A 83 10.16 -9.68 -0.61
N PHE A 84 10.20 -10.71 0.24
CA PHE A 84 9.73 -12.05 -0.13
C PHE A 84 8.22 -12.07 -0.40
N ASN A 85 7.45 -11.41 0.46
CA ASN A 85 6.00 -11.29 0.37
C ASN A 85 5.56 -10.63 -0.93
N SER A 86 6.21 -9.56 -1.38
CA SER A 86 5.87 -8.87 -2.63
C SER A 86 5.83 -9.82 -3.84
N ARG A 87 6.77 -10.79 -3.90
CA ARG A 87 6.84 -11.81 -4.95
C ARG A 87 5.76 -12.88 -4.80
N LEU A 88 5.41 -13.26 -3.57
CA LEU A 88 4.35 -14.23 -3.30
C LEU A 88 2.99 -13.65 -3.69
N TYR A 89 2.73 -12.40 -3.31
CA TYR A 89 1.47 -11.70 -3.58
C TYR A 89 1.24 -11.46 -5.07
N ALA A 90 2.29 -11.04 -5.79
CA ALA A 90 2.23 -10.89 -7.24
C ALA A 90 1.83 -12.21 -7.94
N LYS A 91 2.35 -13.36 -7.49
CA LYS A 91 2.00 -14.67 -8.06
C LYS A 91 0.54 -15.05 -7.80
N ILE A 92 0.00 -14.77 -6.61
CA ILE A 92 -1.41 -15.02 -6.29
C ILE A 92 -2.31 -14.17 -7.19
N ALA A 93 -1.99 -12.89 -7.33
CA ALA A 93 -2.74 -11.99 -8.19
C ALA A 93 -2.71 -12.42 -9.67
N GLN A 94 -1.54 -12.79 -10.20
CA GLN A 94 -1.40 -13.28 -11.59
C GLN A 94 -2.25 -14.52 -11.83
N PHE A 95 -2.21 -15.48 -10.90
CA PHE A 95 -2.98 -16.71 -11.00
C PHE A 95 -4.49 -16.41 -11.03
N GLU A 96 -4.98 -15.60 -10.09
CA GLU A 96 -6.41 -15.29 -10.03
C GLU A 96 -6.89 -14.45 -11.23
N GLN A 97 -6.00 -13.67 -11.81
CA GLN A 97 -6.34 -12.83 -12.94
C GLN A 97 -6.16 -13.54 -14.28
N ASN A 98 -5.78 -14.82 -14.31
CA ASN A 98 -5.40 -15.58 -15.51
C ASN A 98 -4.36 -14.83 -16.36
N THR A 99 -3.46 -14.10 -15.72
CA THR A 99 -2.43 -13.31 -16.41
C THR A 99 -1.13 -14.12 -16.45
N THR A 100 -0.83 -14.77 -17.57
CA THR A 100 0.45 -15.43 -17.83
C THR A 100 1.43 -14.46 -18.49
N GLY A 101 2.50 -14.06 -17.81
CA GLY A 101 3.62 -13.36 -18.44
C GLY A 101 3.55 -11.82 -18.46
N GLY A 102 2.51 -11.21 -17.89
CA GLY A 102 2.55 -9.78 -17.57
C GLY A 102 3.43 -9.56 -16.35
N SER A 103 4.62 -8.99 -16.54
CA SER A 103 5.29 -8.29 -15.44
C SER A 103 4.28 -7.29 -14.92
N PHE A 104 3.97 -7.31 -13.62
CA PHE A 104 3.37 -6.14 -12.97
C PHE A 104 4.44 -5.05 -13.03
N ASP A 105 4.60 -4.46 -14.22
CA ASP A 105 5.84 -3.84 -14.64
C ASP A 105 5.98 -2.55 -13.88
N ASN A 106 6.94 -2.60 -12.97
CA ASN A 106 7.03 -1.68 -11.86
C ASN A 106 7.90 -0.47 -12.27
N ASN A 107 7.70 0.02 -13.50
CA ASN A 107 8.39 1.18 -14.06
C ASN A 107 8.12 2.45 -13.23
N ASN A 108 7.11 2.41 -12.36
CA ASN A 108 6.74 3.46 -11.40
C ASN A 108 7.05 3.09 -9.93
N ASN A 109 7.95 2.12 -9.67
CA ASN A 109 8.32 1.68 -8.33
C ASN A 109 8.54 2.83 -7.35
N LEU A 110 9.30 3.86 -7.77
CA LEU A 110 9.59 5.02 -6.94
C LEU A 110 8.32 5.81 -6.61
N SER A 111 7.46 6.08 -7.60
CA SER A 111 6.21 6.80 -7.42
C SER A 111 5.24 6.08 -6.49
N VAL A 112 5.20 4.75 -6.57
CA VAL A 112 4.36 3.89 -5.71
C VAL A 112 4.91 3.85 -4.28
N ILE A 113 6.23 3.66 -4.10
CA ILE A 113 6.89 3.70 -2.78
C ILE A 113 6.64 5.06 -2.13
N MET A 114 6.81 6.14 -2.88
CA MET A 114 6.61 7.50 -2.43
C MET A 114 5.14 7.76 -2.05
N LEU A 115 4.19 7.29 -2.86
CA LEU A 115 2.75 7.38 -2.56
C LEU A 115 2.44 6.72 -1.22
N TYR A 116 2.89 5.49 -1.01
CA TYR A 116 2.62 4.74 0.21
C TYR A 116 3.32 5.33 1.44
N GLY A 117 4.55 5.81 1.29
CA GLY A 117 5.25 6.56 2.32
C GLY A 117 4.46 7.82 2.75
N ASN A 118 3.93 8.57 1.78
CA ASN A 118 3.10 9.73 2.04
C ASN A 118 1.73 9.38 2.64
N MET A 119 1.11 8.25 2.24
CA MET A 119 -0.11 7.76 2.89
C MET A 119 0.13 7.42 4.38
N ALA A 120 1.25 6.75 4.68
CA ALA A 120 1.61 6.42 6.05
C ALA A 120 1.90 7.68 6.89
N LEU A 121 2.67 8.62 6.33
CA LEU A 121 2.96 9.90 6.99
C LEU A 121 1.68 10.72 7.20
N PHE A 122 0.78 10.78 6.22
CA PHE A 122 -0.50 11.47 6.35
C PHE A 122 -1.35 10.89 7.48
N ALA A 123 -1.43 9.56 7.60
CA ALA A 123 -2.14 8.91 8.71
C ALA A 123 -1.52 9.22 10.08
N LEU A 124 -0.18 9.31 10.17
CA LEU A 124 0.51 9.72 11.41
C LEU A 124 0.20 11.19 11.77
N LEU A 125 0.22 12.10 10.79
CA LEU A 125 -0.13 13.50 10.99
C LEU A 125 -1.58 13.67 11.46
N LEU A 126 -2.52 12.89 10.91
CA LEU A 126 -3.91 12.89 11.38
C LEU A 126 -4.01 12.48 12.85
N LYS A 127 -3.24 11.49 13.32
CA LYS A 127 -3.22 11.09 14.74
C LYS A 127 -2.77 12.21 15.68
N MET A 128 -2.03 13.20 15.20
CA MET A 128 -1.59 14.35 16.00
C MET A 128 -2.70 15.37 16.27
N ILE A 129 -3.83 15.30 15.54
CA ILE A 129 -4.96 16.20 15.76
C ILE A 129 -5.69 15.78 17.06
N PRO A 130 -5.85 16.70 18.03
CA PRO A 130 -6.52 16.37 19.29
C PRO A 130 -7.99 16.00 19.05
N VAL A 131 -8.52 15.11 19.90
CA VAL A 131 -9.92 14.64 19.92
C VAL A 131 -10.33 13.78 18.72
N VAL A 132 -10.24 14.29 17.48
CA VAL A 132 -10.77 13.63 16.28
C VAL A 132 -9.70 12.88 15.47
N GLY A 133 -8.42 13.14 15.72
CA GLY A 133 -7.31 12.67 14.88
C GLY A 133 -7.21 11.15 14.76
N SER A 134 -7.40 10.43 15.86
CA SER A 134 -7.35 8.96 15.87
C SER A 134 -8.48 8.33 15.05
N VAL A 135 -9.70 8.90 15.11
CA VAL A 135 -10.85 8.43 14.34
C VAL A 135 -10.61 8.69 12.84
N LEU A 136 -10.15 9.89 12.49
CA LEU A 136 -9.79 10.22 11.10
C LEU A 136 -8.68 9.32 10.57
N ALA A 137 -7.62 9.09 11.36
CA ALA A 137 -6.54 8.19 10.98
C ALA A 137 -7.03 6.76 10.77
N PHE A 138 -7.96 6.27 11.60
CA PHE A 138 -8.56 4.95 11.43
C PHE A 138 -9.39 4.85 10.14
N ILE A 139 -10.21 5.87 9.83
CA ILE A 139 -11.00 5.94 8.59
C ILE A 139 -10.07 5.90 7.37
N ILE A 140 -9.02 6.72 7.36
CA ILE A 140 -8.01 6.72 6.27
C ILE A 140 -7.32 5.37 6.19
N TYR A 141 -6.96 4.77 7.32
CA TYR A 141 -6.30 3.47 7.37
C TYR A 141 -7.16 2.36 6.78
N CYS A 142 -8.47 2.36 7.00
CA CYS A 142 -9.40 1.43 6.35
C CYS A 142 -9.35 1.58 4.82
N ILE A 143 -9.43 2.80 4.31
CA ILE A 143 -9.42 3.04 2.87
C ILE A 143 -8.06 2.66 2.26
N VAL A 144 -6.95 2.96 2.94
CA VAL A 144 -5.60 2.57 2.52
C VAL A 144 -5.46 1.05 2.51
N MET A 145 -5.93 0.35 3.55
CA MET A 145 -5.97 -1.12 3.62
C MET A 145 -6.67 -1.70 2.39
N SER A 146 -7.84 -1.18 2.05
CA SER A 146 -8.55 -1.61 0.85
C SER A 146 -7.80 -1.24 -0.43
N TYR A 147 -7.23 -0.04 -0.53
CA TYR A 147 -6.47 0.39 -1.71
C TYR A 147 -5.32 -0.58 -2.02
N TYR A 148 -4.55 -0.99 -1.01
CA TYR A 148 -3.48 -1.99 -1.17
C TYR A 148 -4.02 -3.29 -1.78
N CYS A 149 -5.13 -3.82 -1.25
CA CYS A 149 -5.69 -5.09 -1.70
C CYS A 149 -6.15 -5.04 -3.17
N PHE A 150 -6.63 -3.88 -3.63
CA PHE A 150 -7.13 -3.67 -4.99
C PHE A 150 -6.03 -3.28 -6.00
N GLU A 151 -4.82 -2.97 -5.54
CA GLU A 151 -3.73 -2.51 -6.39
C GLU A 151 -3.49 -3.47 -7.56
N TYR A 152 -3.33 -4.76 -7.28
CA TYR A 152 -3.11 -5.77 -8.32
C TYR A 152 -4.26 -5.86 -9.32
N LYS A 153 -5.51 -5.65 -8.88
CA LYS A 153 -6.67 -5.65 -9.78
C LYS A 153 -6.59 -4.49 -10.77
N TRP A 154 -6.24 -3.30 -10.29
CA TRP A 154 -6.12 -2.13 -11.15
C TRP A 154 -4.86 -2.15 -12.02
N MET A 155 -3.77 -2.75 -11.54
CA MET A 155 -2.56 -2.97 -12.32
C MET A 155 -2.83 -3.87 -13.53
N LYS A 156 -3.70 -4.89 -13.40
CA LYS A 156 -4.15 -5.71 -14.53
C LYS A 156 -4.75 -4.90 -15.68
N HIS A 157 -5.39 -3.79 -15.34
CA HIS A 157 -6.08 -2.92 -16.30
C HIS A 157 -5.21 -1.72 -16.72
N ASP A 158 -3.92 -1.71 -16.36
CA ASP A 158 -2.98 -0.62 -16.65
C ASP A 158 -3.47 0.75 -16.16
N TRP A 159 -4.19 0.78 -15.04
CA TRP A 159 -4.65 2.06 -14.49
C TRP A 159 -3.48 2.85 -13.94
N SER A 160 -3.41 4.14 -14.29
CA SER A 160 -2.48 5.08 -13.66
C SER A 160 -2.78 5.25 -12.17
N ILE A 161 -1.78 5.67 -11.39
CA ILE A 161 -1.96 5.94 -9.94
C ILE A 161 -3.11 6.92 -9.72
N GLU A 162 -3.18 8.00 -10.51
CA GLU A 162 -4.22 9.02 -10.35
C GLU A 162 -5.63 8.46 -10.64
N LYS A 163 -5.76 7.56 -11.63
CA LYS A 163 -7.01 6.87 -11.90
C LYS A 163 -7.43 5.96 -10.74
N ARG A 164 -6.48 5.24 -10.12
CA ARG A 164 -6.74 4.39 -8.94
C ARG A 164 -7.23 5.21 -7.75
N LEU A 165 -6.55 6.32 -7.44
CA LEU A 165 -6.94 7.22 -6.35
C LEU A 165 -8.32 7.84 -6.59
N THR A 166 -8.57 8.34 -7.80
CA THR A 166 -9.88 8.92 -8.16
C THR A 166 -11.00 7.89 -8.06
N PHE A 167 -10.77 6.68 -8.57
CA PHE A 167 -11.77 5.61 -8.49
C PHE A 167 -12.06 5.23 -7.03
N ALA A 168 -11.05 5.14 -6.18
CA ALA A 168 -11.24 4.87 -4.75
C ALA A 168 -12.02 6.00 -4.03
N GLU A 169 -11.82 7.26 -4.42
CA GLU A 169 -12.57 8.43 -3.89
C GLU A 169 -14.02 8.46 -4.35
N GLU A 170 -14.29 8.07 -5.61
CA GLU A 170 -15.66 7.93 -6.13
C GLU A 170 -16.44 6.82 -5.43
N HIS A 171 -15.74 5.80 -4.92
CA HIS A 171 -16.32 4.63 -4.27
C HIS A 171 -15.96 4.56 -2.77
N TRP A 172 -15.67 5.70 -2.15
CA TRP A 172 -15.08 5.77 -0.81
C TRP A 172 -15.81 4.91 0.23
N SER A 173 -17.15 4.91 0.20
CA SER A 173 -17.97 4.15 1.16
C SER A 173 -17.76 2.64 1.05
N TYR A 174 -17.62 2.12 -0.16
CA TYR A 174 -17.30 0.72 -0.41
C TYR A 174 -15.89 0.38 0.09
N TYR A 175 -14.88 1.20 -0.26
CA TYR A 175 -13.49 0.97 0.14
C TYR A 175 -13.30 1.08 1.66
N LEU A 176 -14.04 1.97 2.31
CA LEU A 176 -14.10 2.08 3.77
C LEU A 176 -14.64 0.77 4.38
N GLY A 177 -15.74 0.23 3.84
CA GLY A 177 -16.34 -1.02 4.30
C GLY A 177 -15.45 -2.24 4.06
N PHE A 178 -14.84 -2.35 2.88
CA PHE A 178 -13.97 -3.48 2.55
C PHE A 178 -12.70 -3.52 3.40
N GLY A 179 -12.09 -2.36 3.65
CA GLY A 179 -10.88 -2.29 4.45
C GLY A 179 -11.10 -2.39 5.97
N LEU A 180 -12.33 -2.14 6.45
CA LEU A 180 -12.64 -2.08 7.87
C LEU A 180 -12.24 -3.35 8.65
N PRO A 181 -12.58 -4.58 8.23
CA PRO A 181 -12.26 -5.76 9.01
C PRO A 181 -10.75 -5.98 9.12
N GLY A 182 -10.02 -5.78 8.02
CA GLY A 182 -8.56 -5.84 8.00
C GLY A 182 -7.93 -4.76 8.87
N ALA A 183 -8.48 -3.54 8.83
CA ALA A 183 -8.02 -2.43 9.63
C ALA A 183 -8.21 -2.65 11.13
N ILE A 184 -9.32 -3.25 11.56
CA ILE A 184 -9.55 -3.62 12.96
C ILE A 184 -8.48 -4.59 13.46
N LEU A 185 -8.05 -5.54 12.61
CA LEU A 185 -7.03 -6.52 12.96
C LEU A 185 -5.62 -5.93 13.11
N THR A 186 -5.32 -4.81 12.46
CA THR A 186 -3.94 -4.30 12.37
C THR A 186 -3.74 -2.92 13.01
N PHE A 187 -4.73 -2.02 12.99
CA PHE A 187 -4.56 -0.62 13.36
C PHE A 187 -4.19 -0.41 14.84
N PHE A 188 -4.70 -1.26 15.73
CA PHE A 188 -4.50 -1.17 17.18
C PHE A 188 -3.23 -1.90 17.65
N LEU A 189 -2.52 -2.57 16.74
CA LEU A 189 -1.29 -3.29 17.06
C LEU A 189 -0.08 -2.35 16.98
N SER A 190 1.03 -2.73 17.64
CA SER A 190 2.31 -2.07 17.42
C SER A 190 2.75 -2.23 15.96
N THR A 191 3.57 -1.31 15.43
CA THR A 191 3.99 -1.30 14.01
C THR A 191 4.49 -2.66 13.53
N LEU A 192 5.31 -3.34 14.33
CA LEU A 192 5.86 -4.66 14.00
C LEU A 192 4.76 -5.74 13.96
N LYS A 193 3.93 -5.83 15.00
CA LYS A 193 2.81 -6.79 15.06
C LYS A 193 1.80 -6.52 13.93
N ALA A 194 1.46 -5.25 13.68
CA ALA A 194 0.58 -4.82 12.61
C ALA A 194 1.12 -5.25 11.24
N SER A 195 2.42 -5.08 10.98
CA SER A 195 3.04 -5.49 9.71
C SER A 195 3.01 -7.01 9.51
N ALA A 196 3.23 -7.80 10.56
CA ALA A 196 3.17 -9.26 10.51
C ALA A 196 1.74 -9.76 10.26
N VAL A 197 0.76 -9.22 11.02
CA VAL A 197 -0.66 -9.57 10.87
C VAL A 197 -1.21 -9.13 9.51
N PHE A 198 -0.85 -7.93 9.05
CA PHE A 198 -1.19 -7.47 7.70
C PHE A 198 -0.67 -8.45 6.66
N ALA A 199 0.60 -8.83 6.72
CA ALA A 199 1.19 -9.75 5.77
C ALA A 199 0.53 -11.15 5.79
N LEU A 200 0.02 -11.60 6.93
CA LEU A 200 -0.75 -12.85 7.03
C LEU A 200 -2.09 -12.79 6.30
N ILE A 201 -2.85 -11.71 6.49
CA ILE A 201 -4.20 -11.58 5.92
C ILE A 201 -4.20 -11.06 4.48
N TYR A 202 -3.17 -10.31 4.09
CA TYR A 202 -3.12 -9.64 2.80
C TYR A 202 -3.33 -10.54 1.58
N PRO A 203 -2.71 -11.73 1.45
CA PRO A 203 -2.93 -12.58 0.29
C PRO A 203 -4.38 -13.08 0.14
N THR A 204 -5.11 -13.30 1.24
CA THR A 204 -6.54 -13.66 1.15
C THR A 204 -7.38 -12.44 0.74
N TYR A 205 -7.02 -11.25 1.21
CA TYR A 205 -7.66 -10.01 0.79
C TYR A 205 -7.40 -9.66 -0.68
N ILE A 206 -6.23 -9.97 -1.25
CA ILE A 206 -5.98 -9.83 -2.70
C ILE A 206 -6.94 -10.69 -3.51
N ILE A 207 -7.17 -11.93 -3.08
CA ILE A 207 -8.09 -12.86 -3.77
C ILE A 207 -9.52 -12.29 -3.73
N MET A 208 -9.96 -11.79 -2.56
CA MET A 208 -11.27 -11.16 -2.42
C MET A 208 -11.39 -9.87 -3.24
N ALA A 209 -10.37 -9.02 -3.23
CA ALA A 209 -10.34 -7.77 -3.99
C ALA A 209 -10.31 -7.98 -5.51
N SER A 210 -9.62 -9.02 -5.99
CA SER A 210 -9.55 -9.35 -7.42
C SER A 210 -10.92 -9.71 -8.01
N ALA A 211 -11.77 -10.32 -7.18
CA ALA A 211 -13.14 -10.70 -7.47
C ALA A 211 -14.16 -9.57 -7.38
N ALA A 212 -13.90 -8.67 -6.43
CA ALA A 212 -14.82 -7.65 -5.96
C ALA A 212 -15.34 -6.79 -7.11
N ARG A 213 -16.56 -6.28 -7.03
CA ARG A 213 -17.10 -5.35 -8.05
C ARG A 213 -17.70 -4.13 -7.37
N PRO A 214 -16.87 -3.12 -7.02
CA PRO A 214 -17.37 -1.85 -6.51
C PRO A 214 -18.37 -1.26 -7.50
N GLN A 215 -19.61 -1.10 -7.07
CA GLN A 215 -20.69 -0.61 -7.92
C GLN A 215 -20.58 0.91 -8.07
N PRO A 216 -20.78 1.46 -9.28
CA PRO A 216 -20.73 2.90 -9.50
C PRO A 216 -21.82 3.61 -8.70
N VAL A 217 -21.44 4.65 -7.96
CA VAL A 217 -22.40 5.58 -7.34
C VAL A 217 -23.12 6.32 -8.47
N GLN A 218 -24.45 6.43 -8.41
CA GLN A 218 -25.20 7.27 -9.36
C GLN A 218 -24.57 8.66 -9.36
N LYS A 219 -24.13 9.13 -10.53
CA LYS A 219 -23.31 10.35 -10.68
C LYS A 219 -24.07 11.60 -10.21
N SER A 220 -24.00 11.94 -8.93
CA SER A 220 -24.06 13.32 -8.49
C SER A 220 -22.64 13.84 -8.31
N ALA A 221 -22.37 15.08 -8.75
CA ALA A 221 -21.06 15.73 -8.60
C ALA A 221 -20.64 15.88 -7.11
N THR A 222 -21.57 15.68 -6.18
CA THR A 222 -21.39 15.79 -4.72
C THR A 222 -20.93 14.51 -4.03
N ASP A 223 -20.83 13.38 -4.74
CA ASP A 223 -20.66 12.07 -4.07
C ASP A 223 -19.20 11.64 -3.91
N ARG A 224 -18.27 12.29 -4.63
CA ARG A 224 -16.83 12.06 -4.50
C ARG A 224 -16.28 12.83 -3.31
N ILE A 225 -15.65 12.12 -2.38
CA ILE A 225 -14.90 12.74 -1.28
C ILE A 225 -13.41 12.73 -1.65
N PRO A 226 -12.71 13.88 -1.63
CA PRO A 226 -11.30 13.96 -2.03
C PRO A 226 -10.36 13.50 -0.90
N ILE A 227 -10.50 12.25 -0.48
CA ILE A 227 -9.83 11.65 0.68
C ILE A 227 -8.31 11.63 0.52
N PHE A 228 -7.82 11.46 -0.70
CA PHE A 228 -6.39 11.46 -1.00
C PHE A 228 -5.85 12.85 -1.35
N PHE A 229 -6.63 13.92 -1.19
CA PHE A 229 -6.17 15.27 -1.51
C PHE A 229 -4.91 15.66 -0.74
N GLY A 230 -4.86 15.42 0.57
CA GLY A 230 -3.67 15.68 1.38
C GLY A 230 -2.45 14.88 0.90
N VAL A 231 -2.65 13.59 0.60
CA VAL A 231 -1.60 12.71 0.05
C VAL A 231 -1.13 13.18 -1.33
N ARG A 232 -2.04 13.63 -2.21
CA ARG A 232 -1.69 14.19 -3.52
C ARG A 232 -0.84 15.44 -3.39
N ILE A 233 -1.20 16.35 -2.48
CA ILE A 233 -0.39 17.54 -2.18
C ILE A 233 1.01 17.10 -1.73
N MET A 234 1.13 16.22 -0.74
CA MET A 234 2.42 15.73 -0.25
C MET A 234 3.26 15.11 -1.36
N ASN A 235 2.65 14.30 -2.23
CA ASN A 235 3.33 13.73 -3.39
C ASN A 235 3.83 14.81 -4.35
N GLN A 236 2.99 15.77 -4.73
CA GLN A 236 3.39 16.86 -5.62
C GLN A 236 4.54 17.67 -5.05
N TRP A 237 4.51 17.96 -3.75
CA TRP A 237 5.61 18.67 -3.07
C TRP A 237 6.93 17.91 -3.17
N VAL A 238 6.94 16.63 -2.82
CA VAL A 238 8.17 15.81 -2.87
C VAL A 238 8.66 15.67 -4.31
N THR A 239 7.78 15.46 -5.29
CA THR A 239 8.16 15.38 -6.71
C THR A 239 8.75 16.71 -7.20
N ASN A 240 8.15 17.84 -6.84
CA ASN A 240 8.65 19.16 -7.21
C ASN A 240 9.99 19.47 -6.56
N LEU A 241 10.20 19.09 -5.29
CA LEU A 241 11.48 19.22 -4.61
C LEU A 241 12.56 18.37 -5.29
N TRP A 242 12.25 17.12 -5.60
CA TRP A 242 13.15 16.23 -6.32
C TRP A 242 13.51 16.78 -7.71
N LEU A 243 12.52 17.27 -8.46
CA LEU A 243 12.76 17.90 -9.77
C LEU A 243 13.61 19.17 -9.68
N ARG A 244 13.41 20.01 -8.64
CA ARG A 244 14.25 21.18 -8.39
C ARG A 244 15.69 20.77 -8.11
N TYR A 245 15.89 19.82 -7.21
CA TYR A 245 17.21 19.27 -6.90
C TYR A 245 17.88 18.67 -8.15
N TYR A 246 17.16 17.85 -8.91
CA TYR A 246 17.67 17.21 -10.13
C TYR A 246 18.03 18.23 -11.22
N ARG A 247 17.23 19.28 -11.42
CA ARG A 247 17.58 20.37 -12.34
C ARG A 247 18.83 21.11 -11.87
N GLN A 248 18.92 21.42 -10.58
CA GLN A 248 20.06 22.11 -10.00
C GLN A 248 21.35 21.29 -10.14
N SER A 249 21.30 19.98 -9.87
CA SER A 249 22.46 19.08 -10.04
C SER A 249 22.92 18.99 -11.49
N LYS A 250 21.99 18.97 -12.46
CA LYS A 250 22.35 18.99 -13.89
C LYS A 250 22.96 20.33 -14.32
N SER A 251 22.50 21.45 -13.77
CA SER A 251 23.11 22.77 -13.99
C SER A 251 24.55 22.86 -13.47
N TYR A 252 24.91 22.12 -12.42
CA TYR A 252 26.30 22.01 -11.95
C TYR A 252 27.17 21.05 -12.79
N VAL A 253 26.57 20.04 -13.42
CA VAL A 253 27.28 19.09 -14.32
C VAL A 253 27.48 19.67 -15.73
N SER A 254 26.73 20.70 -16.14
CA SER A 254 26.96 21.45 -17.39
C SER A 254 27.99 22.58 -17.28
N LEU A 255 28.94 22.51 -16.34
CA LEU A 255 30.12 23.37 -16.31
C LEU A 255 31.30 22.59 -16.92
N PRO A 256 31.78 22.93 -18.13
CA PRO A 256 33.03 22.37 -18.61
C PRO A 256 34.17 22.95 -17.76
N LEU A 257 34.88 22.10 -17.03
CA LEU A 257 36.20 22.47 -16.52
C LEU A 257 37.13 22.65 -17.72
N ASN A 258 37.58 23.89 -17.90
CA ASN A 258 38.64 24.36 -18.80
C ASN A 258 38.41 24.18 -20.30
N THR A 259 37.94 25.26 -20.92
CA THR A 259 38.78 26.00 -21.88
C THR A 259 38.36 27.47 -21.84
N LEU A 260 39.04 28.27 -21.02
CA LEU A 260 39.26 29.67 -21.39
C LEU A 260 40.12 29.65 -22.67
N ASP A 261 39.71 30.47 -23.63
CA ASP A 261 40.40 30.82 -24.85
C ASP A 261 40.59 29.70 -25.90
N THR A 262 39.74 29.70 -26.92
CA THR A 262 40.17 30.10 -28.28
C THR A 262 39.00 30.12 -29.29
N ILE A 263 38.76 31.31 -29.84
CA ILE A 263 38.54 31.57 -31.28
C ILE A 263 37.14 31.29 -31.88
N LYS A 264 36.41 32.42 -31.99
CA LYS A 264 35.78 33.01 -33.20
C LYS A 264 34.83 32.16 -34.07
N PHE A 265 33.63 32.74 -34.22
CA PHE A 265 32.89 32.94 -35.48
C PHE A 265 32.90 31.82 -36.53
N SER A 266 31.74 31.17 -36.71
CA SER A 266 31.09 31.22 -38.03
C SER A 266 29.62 30.82 -37.92
N LYS A 267 28.76 31.83 -38.08
CA LYS A 267 27.46 31.72 -38.73
C LYS A 267 27.69 31.27 -40.17
N ARG A 268 27.04 30.20 -40.63
CA ARG A 268 26.48 30.09 -41.99
C ARG A 268 25.66 28.81 -42.14
N GLU A 269 24.42 29.05 -42.59
CA GLU A 269 23.56 28.24 -43.46
C GLU A 269 23.13 26.84 -43.01
#